data_AF-S8DR16-F1
#
_entry.id   AF-S8DR16-F1
#
_cell.length_a   1.000
_cell.length_b   1.000
_cell.length_c   1.000
_cell.angle_alpha   90.00
_cell.angle_beta   90.00
_cell.angle_gamma   90.00
#
_symmetry.space_group_name_H-M   'P 1'
#
loop_
_entity.id
_entity.type
_entity.pdbx_description
1 polymer ?
#
loop_
_entity_poly.entity_id
_entity_poly.type
_entity_poly.pdbx_seq_one_letter_code
_entity_poly.pdbx_strand_id
1 'polypeptide(L)'
;RYLSGCGLGIYSLSGEGTLWATDSFLDPTCEPDSYTGDVAPRTIIAQAHSCAAHAYQMKALASADELAALCSEERVFARPITSRMGIGQTPLTYFLLAVHHACESVKLGLVSLAVLAIGTKIRQMGESLGADVERAAVEGKRFRPLWQAVARYYEEIYAKHRKAEDDPDEPVCAADGCLVRGGKSVVLRACGGRCPSSLKPSYCSRECQRKDWARHKAICK
;
A
#
# COMPACT_ATOMS: atom_id res chain seq x y z
N ARG A 1 -3.84 -10.65 -2.32
CA ARG A 1 -2.37 -10.88 -2.39
C ARG A 1 -1.75 -9.69 -3.10
N TYR A 2 -1.35 -8.65 -2.36
CA TYR A 2 -0.64 -7.49 -2.92
C TYR A 2 0.82 -7.87 -3.04
N LEU A 3 1.36 -7.83 -4.26
CA LEU A 3 2.77 -8.13 -4.50
C LEU A 3 3.59 -6.95 -3.98
N SER A 4 4.28 -7.15 -2.86
CA SER A 4 5.24 -6.20 -2.28
C SER A 4 6.60 -6.22 -2.98
N GLY A 5 6.69 -6.72 -4.21
CA GLY A 5 7.95 -6.89 -4.92
C GLY A 5 7.78 -6.57 -6.40
N CYS A 6 7.85 -5.29 -6.74
CA CYS A 6 8.18 -4.92 -8.11
C CYS A 6 9.68 -5.19 -8.29
N GLY A 7 10.02 -6.37 -8.82
CA GLY A 7 11.40 -6.86 -8.97
C GLY A 7 12.21 -6.17 -10.07
N LEU A 8 11.73 -5.04 -10.60
CA LEU A 8 12.48 -4.19 -11.48
C LEU A 8 13.28 -3.24 -10.60
N GLY A 9 14.61 -3.30 -10.64
CA GLY A 9 15.51 -2.32 -9.98
C GLY A 9 15.35 -0.86 -10.47
N ILE A 10 14.23 -0.56 -11.13
CA ILE A 10 13.83 0.75 -11.64
C ILE A 10 13.46 1.70 -10.50
N TYR A 11 13.03 1.19 -9.34
CA TYR A 11 12.72 2.05 -8.17
C TYR A 11 13.94 2.78 -7.58
N SER A 12 15.18 2.42 -7.95
CA SER A 12 16.37 3.20 -7.58
C SER A 12 16.70 4.33 -8.55
N LEU A 13 15.97 4.46 -9.65
CA LEU A 13 16.10 5.57 -10.59
C LEU A 13 15.28 6.77 -10.11
N SER A 14 15.63 7.96 -10.59
CA SER A 14 14.79 9.14 -10.40
C SER A 14 13.39 8.94 -11.02
N GLY A 15 12.46 9.85 -10.74
CA GLY A 15 11.12 9.80 -11.33
C GLY A 15 11.17 9.77 -12.87
N GLU A 16 11.97 10.63 -13.48
CA GLU A 16 12.15 10.62 -14.94
C GLU A 16 12.94 9.43 -15.45
N GLY A 17 13.98 8.98 -14.73
CA GLY A 17 14.72 7.78 -15.11
C GLY A 17 13.83 6.52 -15.10
N THR A 18 12.93 6.43 -14.13
CA THR A 18 11.91 5.37 -14.09
C THR A 18 11.02 5.42 -15.32
N LEU A 19 10.50 6.61 -15.63
CA LEU A 19 9.58 6.77 -16.74
C LEU A 19 10.25 6.51 -18.09
N TRP A 20 11.47 7.01 -18.29
CA TRP A 20 12.29 6.73 -19.46
C TRP A 20 12.52 5.23 -19.65
N ALA A 21 12.87 4.50 -18.57
CA ALA A 21 13.05 3.06 -18.65
C ALA A 21 11.75 2.33 -19.04
N THR A 22 10.60 2.78 -18.53
CA THR A 22 9.31 2.17 -18.84
C THR A 22 8.76 2.53 -20.23
N ASP A 23 9.18 3.63 -20.85
CA ASP A 23 8.67 4.05 -22.15
C ASP A 23 8.92 3.00 -23.24
N SER A 24 10.05 2.27 -23.17
CA SER A 24 10.35 1.12 -24.03
C SER A 24 9.26 0.04 -24.02
N PHE A 25 8.44 -0.04 -22.98
CA PHE A 25 7.30 -0.97 -22.88
C PHE A 25 5.96 -0.31 -23.20
N LEU A 26 5.84 1.00 -22.98
CA LEU A 26 4.55 1.69 -22.88
C LEU A 26 4.28 2.69 -24.02
N ASP A 27 5.31 3.21 -24.67
CA ASP A 27 5.18 4.21 -25.73
C ASP A 27 5.71 3.66 -27.06
N PRO A 28 4.83 3.30 -28.01
CA PRO A 28 5.24 2.81 -29.32
C PRO A 28 5.91 3.90 -30.19
N THR A 29 5.93 5.15 -29.73
CA THR A 29 6.64 6.25 -30.39
C THR A 29 8.10 6.39 -29.94
N CYS A 30 8.56 5.56 -28.99
CA CYS A 30 9.98 5.40 -28.71
C CYS A 30 10.74 4.88 -29.93
N GLU A 31 12.08 4.97 -29.90
CA GLU A 31 12.92 4.44 -30.98
C GLU A 31 12.48 3.00 -31.34
N PRO A 32 12.16 2.69 -32.61
CA PRO A 32 11.54 1.43 -32.98
C PRO A 32 12.31 0.19 -32.51
N ASP A 33 13.64 0.28 -32.48
CA ASP A 33 14.53 -0.81 -32.05
C ASP A 33 14.56 -1.00 -30.52
N SER A 34 13.98 -0.06 -29.76
CA SER A 34 13.90 -0.09 -28.30
C SER A 34 12.52 -0.48 -27.77
N TYR A 35 11.46 -0.38 -28.59
CA TYR A 35 10.11 -0.70 -28.16
C TYR A 35 9.87 -2.21 -28.10
N THR A 36 9.50 -2.70 -26.91
CA THR A 36 9.26 -4.13 -26.65
C THR A 36 7.85 -4.41 -26.14
N GLY A 37 6.96 -3.40 -26.13
CA GLY A 37 5.61 -3.53 -25.56
C GLY A 37 4.75 -4.64 -26.19
N ASP A 38 4.91 -4.89 -27.49
CA ASP A 38 4.15 -5.91 -28.22
C ASP A 38 4.62 -7.35 -27.94
N VAL A 39 5.87 -7.52 -27.53
CA VAL A 39 6.50 -8.84 -27.32
C VAL A 39 6.69 -9.16 -25.84
N ALA A 40 6.69 -8.16 -24.97
CA ALA A 40 6.94 -8.34 -23.55
C ALA A 40 5.78 -9.06 -22.86
N PRO A 41 6.06 -9.91 -21.85
CA PRO A 41 5.02 -10.60 -21.09
C PRO A 41 4.05 -9.61 -20.44
N ARG A 42 2.74 -9.95 -20.40
CA ARG A 42 1.70 -9.13 -19.75
C ARG A 42 2.06 -8.70 -18.32
N THR A 43 2.76 -9.55 -17.57
CA THR A 43 3.22 -9.26 -16.21
C THR A 43 4.25 -8.14 -16.17
N ILE A 44 5.16 -8.08 -17.15
CA ILE A 44 6.15 -7.00 -17.30
C ILE A 44 5.46 -5.70 -17.68
N ILE A 45 4.51 -5.73 -18.63
CA ILE A 45 3.73 -4.54 -18.99
C ILE A 45 2.94 -4.02 -17.78
N ALA A 46 2.34 -4.91 -16.98
CA ALA A 46 1.62 -4.53 -15.77
C ALA A 46 2.54 -3.83 -14.75
N GLN A 47 3.77 -4.34 -14.59
CA GLN A 47 4.80 -3.75 -13.73
C GLN A 47 5.27 -2.40 -14.28
N ALA A 48 5.51 -2.27 -15.59
CA ALA A 48 5.88 -1.01 -16.22
C ALA A 48 4.81 0.07 -15.96
N HIS A 49 3.53 -0.25 -16.13
CA HIS A 49 2.44 0.65 -15.76
C HIS A 49 2.43 0.98 -14.24
N SER A 50 2.68 0.01 -13.36
CA SER A 50 2.77 0.28 -11.91
C SER A 50 3.92 1.23 -11.57
N CYS A 51 5.09 1.05 -12.20
CA CYS A 51 6.26 1.92 -12.01
C CYS A 51 6.00 3.33 -12.56
N ALA A 52 5.43 3.43 -13.77
CA ALA A 52 5.08 4.71 -14.37
C ALA A 52 4.03 5.46 -13.52
N ALA A 53 3.02 4.74 -12.99
CA ALA A 53 2.03 5.30 -12.09
C ALA A 53 2.68 5.91 -10.84
N HIS A 54 3.60 5.18 -10.22
CA HIS A 54 4.36 5.66 -9.06
C HIS A 54 5.22 6.89 -9.40
N ALA A 55 5.96 6.86 -10.51
CA ALA A 55 6.80 7.98 -10.90
C ALA A 55 6.00 9.25 -11.20
N TYR A 56 4.89 9.15 -11.91
CA TYR A 56 3.99 10.29 -12.11
C TYR A 56 3.35 10.78 -10.81
N GLN A 57 3.06 9.88 -9.86
CA GLN A 57 2.59 10.27 -8.53
C GLN A 57 3.64 11.08 -7.76
N MET A 58 4.93 10.69 -7.82
CA MET A 58 6.01 11.46 -7.22
C MET A 58 6.08 12.87 -7.80
N LYS A 59 6.00 13.01 -9.14
CA LYS A 59 5.97 14.31 -9.81
C LYS A 59 4.75 15.15 -9.41
N ALA A 60 3.59 14.53 -9.26
CA ALA A 60 2.36 15.20 -8.83
C ALA A 60 2.40 15.66 -7.36
N LEU A 61 3.27 15.06 -6.55
CA LEU A 61 3.44 15.37 -5.13
C LEU A 61 4.66 16.24 -4.84
N ALA A 62 5.48 16.53 -5.85
CA ALA A 62 6.69 17.32 -5.70
C ALA A 62 6.37 18.73 -5.18
N SER A 63 7.18 19.17 -4.23
CA SER A 63 7.24 20.56 -3.76
C SER A 63 7.73 21.49 -4.88
N ALA A 64 7.57 22.80 -4.68
CA ALA A 64 8.02 23.80 -5.64
C ALA A 64 9.52 23.69 -5.98
N ASP A 65 10.36 23.39 -4.99
CA ASP A 65 11.81 23.23 -5.18
C ASP A 65 12.14 21.94 -5.96
N GLU A 66 11.44 20.84 -5.66
CA GLU A 66 11.59 19.56 -6.38
C GLU A 66 11.14 19.65 -7.84
N LEU A 67 10.12 20.47 -8.13
CA LEU A 67 9.65 20.69 -9.51
C LEU A 67 10.74 21.28 -10.41
N ALA A 68 11.60 22.15 -9.90
CA ALA A 68 12.71 22.72 -10.67
C ALA A 68 13.73 21.64 -11.08
N ALA A 69 14.06 20.73 -10.15
CA ALA A 69 14.93 19.59 -10.43
C ALA A 69 14.29 18.63 -11.44
N LEU A 70 13.01 18.30 -11.26
CA LEU A 70 12.26 17.46 -12.20
C LEU A 70 12.17 18.07 -13.61
N CYS A 71 11.96 19.38 -13.72
CA CYS A 71 11.97 20.06 -15.03
C CYS A 71 13.34 19.99 -15.70
N SER A 72 14.43 19.99 -14.92
CA SER A 72 15.79 19.78 -15.45
C SER A 72 15.96 18.35 -15.95
N GLU A 73 15.53 17.34 -15.18
CA GLU A 73 15.55 15.95 -15.60
C GLU A 73 14.72 15.70 -16.86
N GLU A 74 13.51 16.26 -16.93
CA GLU A 74 12.63 16.16 -18.10
C GLU A 74 13.32 16.63 -19.40
N ARG A 75 14.14 17.69 -19.31
CA ARG A 75 14.95 18.17 -20.44
C ARG A 75 16.05 17.19 -20.81
N VAL A 76 16.71 16.61 -19.81
CA VAL A 76 17.82 15.66 -20.00
C VAL A 76 17.32 14.36 -20.65
N PHE A 77 16.21 13.82 -20.16
CA PHE A 77 15.66 12.57 -20.69
C PHE A 77 14.90 12.75 -22.02
N ALA A 78 14.38 13.96 -22.29
CA ALA A 78 13.74 14.32 -23.56
C ALA A 78 12.68 13.32 -24.07
N ARG A 79 11.90 12.76 -23.14
CA ARG A 79 10.94 11.67 -23.44
C ARG A 79 9.88 12.10 -24.46
N PRO A 80 9.36 11.18 -25.30
CA PRO A 80 8.36 11.52 -26.32
C PRO A 80 7.09 12.17 -25.74
N ILE A 81 6.63 11.72 -24.57
CA ILE A 81 5.47 12.32 -23.90
C ILE A 81 5.76 13.75 -23.41
N THR A 82 6.97 14.02 -22.92
CA THR A 82 7.41 15.36 -22.49
C THR A 82 7.51 16.29 -23.70
N SER A 83 8.02 15.80 -24.83
CA SER A 83 8.06 16.56 -26.09
C SER A 83 6.66 16.92 -26.60
N ARG A 84 5.66 16.05 -26.42
CA ARG A 84 4.27 16.29 -26.84
C ARG A 84 3.51 17.24 -25.91
N MET A 85 3.66 17.06 -24.60
CA MET A 85 2.88 17.80 -23.61
C MET A 85 3.55 19.13 -23.21
N GLY A 86 4.89 19.20 -23.31
CA GLY A 86 5.71 20.28 -22.79
C GLY A 86 6.29 19.95 -21.41
N ILE A 87 7.45 20.53 -21.10
CA ILE A 87 8.17 20.40 -19.83
C ILE A 87 7.41 21.12 -18.70
N GLY A 88 7.43 20.54 -17.50
CA GLY A 88 6.91 21.18 -16.30
C GLY A 88 5.38 21.27 -16.27
N GLN A 89 4.71 20.17 -16.60
CA GLN A 89 3.26 20.10 -16.51
C GLN A 89 2.75 20.31 -15.09
N THR A 90 1.46 20.65 -14.98
CA THR A 90 0.82 20.87 -13.67
C THR A 90 0.79 19.58 -12.83
N PRO A 91 0.77 19.70 -11.49
CA PRO A 91 0.59 18.55 -10.60
C PRO A 91 -0.66 17.71 -10.93
N LEU A 92 -1.76 18.37 -11.34
CA LEU A 92 -2.98 17.70 -11.77
C LEU A 92 -2.75 16.85 -13.03
N THR A 93 -2.02 17.36 -14.01
CA THR A 93 -1.66 16.64 -15.23
C THR A 93 -0.87 15.37 -14.91
N TYR A 94 0.17 15.48 -14.07
CA TYR A 94 0.93 14.32 -13.63
C TYR A 94 0.08 13.34 -12.83
N PHE A 95 -0.83 13.83 -11.99
CA PHE A 95 -1.73 12.95 -11.25
C PHE A 95 -2.67 12.18 -12.17
N LEU A 96 -3.22 12.81 -13.22
CA LEU A 96 -4.08 12.13 -14.19
C LEU A 96 -3.32 11.06 -15.00
N LEU A 97 -2.05 11.30 -15.32
CA LEU A 97 -1.18 10.28 -15.92
C LEU A 97 -0.94 9.13 -14.94
N ALA A 98 -0.68 9.42 -13.66
CA ALA A 98 -0.53 8.41 -12.62
C ALA A 98 -1.77 7.52 -12.52
N VAL A 99 -2.96 8.12 -12.52
CA VAL A 99 -4.25 7.41 -12.50
C VAL A 99 -4.45 6.55 -13.75
N HIS A 100 -4.10 7.07 -14.93
CA HIS A 100 -4.18 6.30 -16.17
C HIS A 100 -3.32 5.04 -16.10
N HIS A 101 -2.03 5.18 -15.76
CA HIS A 101 -1.13 4.02 -15.64
C HIS A 101 -1.57 3.07 -14.52
N ALA A 102 -2.08 3.59 -13.39
CA ALA A 102 -2.64 2.74 -12.34
C ALA A 102 -3.82 1.90 -12.84
N CYS A 103 -4.72 2.48 -13.65
CA CYS A 103 -5.83 1.75 -14.26
C CYS A 103 -5.36 0.65 -15.21
N GLU A 104 -4.37 0.93 -16.07
CA GLU A 104 -3.82 -0.07 -16.98
C GLU A 104 -3.12 -1.21 -16.23
N SER A 105 -2.36 -0.89 -15.18
CA SER A 105 -1.75 -1.90 -14.29
C SER A 105 -2.81 -2.86 -13.72
N VAL A 106 -3.94 -2.34 -13.25
CA VAL A 106 -5.06 -3.14 -12.75
C VAL A 106 -5.70 -3.99 -13.84
N LYS A 107 -5.94 -3.44 -15.03
CA LYS A 107 -6.49 -4.20 -16.18
C LYS A 107 -5.57 -5.34 -16.61
N LEU A 108 -4.27 -5.18 -16.42
CA LEU A 108 -3.28 -6.22 -16.69
C LEU A 108 -3.15 -7.24 -15.55
N GLY A 109 -3.81 -7.01 -14.42
CA GLY A 109 -3.91 -7.95 -13.30
C GLY A 109 -2.97 -7.64 -12.14
N LEU A 110 -2.29 -6.49 -12.14
CA LEU A 110 -1.40 -6.07 -11.06
C LEU A 110 -2.06 -4.97 -10.20
N VAL A 111 -2.13 -5.22 -8.89
CA VAL A 111 -2.55 -4.23 -7.89
C VAL A 111 -1.43 -4.09 -6.88
N SER A 112 -0.58 -3.08 -7.08
CA SER A 112 0.54 -2.74 -6.19
C SER A 112 0.11 -1.71 -5.13
N LEU A 113 0.97 -1.46 -4.14
CA LEU A 113 0.73 -0.41 -3.14
C LEU A 113 0.65 0.98 -3.77
N ALA A 114 1.47 1.26 -4.80
CA ALA A 114 1.41 2.53 -5.53
C ALA A 114 0.06 2.71 -6.23
N VAL A 115 -0.42 1.65 -6.91
CA VAL A 115 -1.74 1.63 -7.57
C VAL A 115 -2.85 1.90 -6.55
N LEU A 116 -2.82 1.25 -5.39
CA LEU A 116 -3.79 1.48 -4.32
C LEU A 116 -3.72 2.91 -3.78
N ALA A 117 -2.52 3.45 -3.53
CA ALA A 117 -2.35 4.81 -3.03
C ALA A 117 -2.94 5.85 -3.99
N ILE A 118 -2.69 5.70 -5.30
CA ILE A 118 -3.26 6.57 -6.34
C ILE A 118 -4.78 6.43 -6.39
N GLY A 119 -5.28 5.19 -6.37
CA GLY A 119 -6.71 4.89 -6.38
C GLY A 119 -7.46 5.45 -5.18
N THR A 120 -6.90 5.35 -3.98
CA THR A 120 -7.43 5.98 -2.76
C THR A 120 -7.43 7.50 -2.89
N LYS A 121 -6.36 8.10 -3.41
CA LYS A 121 -6.26 9.55 -3.53
C LYS A 121 -7.27 10.14 -4.52
N ILE A 122 -7.49 9.52 -5.68
CA ILE A 122 -8.51 10.00 -6.63
C ILE A 122 -9.92 9.85 -6.07
N ARG A 123 -10.19 8.80 -5.28
CA ARG A 123 -11.45 8.62 -4.55
C ARG A 123 -11.66 9.75 -3.54
N GLN A 124 -10.68 10.02 -2.68
CA GLN A 124 -10.76 11.11 -1.69
C GLN A 124 -10.98 12.48 -2.34
N MET A 125 -10.32 12.75 -3.48
CA MET A 125 -10.57 13.99 -4.23
C MET A 125 -11.99 14.05 -4.79
N GLY A 126 -12.51 12.94 -5.32
CA GLY A 126 -13.91 12.85 -5.74
C GLY A 126 -14.89 13.15 -4.59
N GLU A 127 -14.69 12.51 -3.45
CA GLU A 127 -15.50 12.73 -2.22
C GLU A 127 -15.45 14.20 -1.77
N SER A 128 -14.26 14.81 -1.75
CA SER A 128 -14.07 16.21 -1.36
C SER A 128 -14.75 17.21 -2.29
N LEU A 129 -14.95 16.84 -3.56
CA LEU A 129 -15.64 17.64 -4.56
C LEU A 129 -17.15 17.34 -4.62
N GLY A 130 -17.67 16.53 -3.70
CA GLY A 130 -19.08 16.15 -3.63
C GLY A 130 -19.51 15.11 -4.67
N ALA A 131 -18.56 14.42 -5.32
CA ALA A 131 -18.90 13.31 -6.20
C ALA A 131 -19.30 12.09 -5.37
N ASP A 132 -20.42 11.45 -5.73
CA ASP A 132 -20.76 10.14 -5.21
C ASP A 132 -19.81 9.10 -5.82
N VAL A 133 -18.74 8.77 -5.10
CA VAL A 133 -17.68 7.90 -5.61
C VAL A 133 -18.12 6.46 -5.77
N GLU A 134 -19.09 5.99 -4.98
CA GLU A 134 -19.64 4.65 -5.13
C GLU A 134 -20.47 4.57 -6.43
N ARG A 135 -21.29 5.58 -6.69
CA ARG A 135 -22.01 5.69 -7.95
C ARG A 135 -21.07 5.90 -9.13
N ALA A 136 -20.05 6.76 -9.00
CA ALA A 136 -19.02 6.95 -10.01
C ALA A 136 -18.24 5.65 -10.29
N ALA A 137 -17.96 4.84 -9.26
CA ALA A 137 -17.32 3.53 -9.42
C ALA A 137 -18.12 2.57 -10.30
N VAL A 138 -19.44 2.65 -10.25
CA VAL A 138 -20.37 1.83 -11.03
C VAL A 138 -20.59 2.41 -12.44
N GLU A 139 -20.79 3.72 -12.55
CA GLU A 139 -21.20 4.41 -13.78
C GLU A 139 -20.01 4.91 -14.64
N GLY A 140 -18.89 5.24 -14.01
CA GLY A 140 -17.72 5.83 -14.65
C GLY A 140 -16.85 4.78 -15.35
N LYS A 141 -17.03 4.65 -16.66
CA LYS A 141 -16.32 3.65 -17.49
C LYS A 141 -14.79 3.75 -17.44
N ARG A 142 -14.24 4.96 -17.23
CA ARG A 142 -12.80 5.23 -17.39
C ARG A 142 -11.94 4.69 -16.24
N PHE A 143 -12.38 4.83 -14.99
CA PHE A 143 -11.59 4.48 -13.79
C PHE A 143 -12.17 3.30 -13.00
N ARG A 144 -13.25 2.69 -13.49
CA ARG A 144 -13.91 1.53 -12.88
C ARG A 144 -12.95 0.43 -12.41
N PRO A 145 -11.94 -0.03 -13.18
CA PRO A 145 -11.04 -1.08 -12.70
C PRO A 145 -10.30 -0.69 -11.42
N LEU A 146 -9.80 0.56 -11.36
CA LEU A 146 -9.05 1.08 -10.22
C LEU A 146 -9.96 1.25 -8.99
N TRP A 147 -11.16 1.81 -9.17
CA TRP A 147 -12.11 1.95 -8.07
C TRP A 147 -12.54 0.62 -7.48
N GLN A 148 -12.80 -0.39 -8.32
CA GLN A 148 -13.09 -1.75 -7.84
C GLN A 148 -11.92 -2.37 -7.07
N ALA A 149 -10.67 -2.12 -7.50
CA ALA A 149 -9.50 -2.60 -6.78
C ALA A 149 -9.38 -1.94 -5.39
N VAL A 150 -9.63 -0.63 -5.30
CA VAL A 150 -9.62 0.12 -4.03
C VAL A 150 -10.74 -0.34 -3.10
N ALA A 151 -11.96 -0.52 -3.61
CA ALA A 151 -13.09 -1.03 -2.82
C ALA A 151 -12.78 -2.41 -2.22
N ARG A 152 -12.24 -3.33 -3.03
CA ARG A 152 -11.80 -4.65 -2.53
C ARG A 152 -10.73 -4.55 -1.45
N TYR A 153 -9.78 -3.63 -1.60
CA TYR A 153 -8.73 -3.41 -0.60
C TYR A 153 -9.28 -2.92 0.74
N TYR A 154 -10.22 -1.96 0.71
CA TYR A 154 -10.89 -1.48 1.92
C TYR A 154 -11.70 -2.59 2.59
N GLU A 155 -12.46 -3.39 1.83
CA GLU A 155 -13.19 -4.53 2.39
C GLU A 155 -12.26 -5.54 3.07
N GLU A 156 -11.09 -5.82 2.48
CA GLU A 156 -10.09 -6.69 3.11
C GLU A 156 -9.52 -6.10 4.40
N ILE A 157 -9.29 -4.78 4.46
CA ILE A 157 -8.84 -4.08 5.68
C ILE A 157 -9.93 -4.14 6.74
N TYR A 158 -11.16 -3.76 6.41
CA TYR A 158 -12.29 -3.77 7.35
C TYR A 158 -12.60 -5.19 7.85
N ALA A 159 -12.52 -6.21 6.99
CA ALA A 159 -12.67 -7.60 7.40
C ALA A 159 -11.59 -8.05 8.38
N LYS A 160 -10.34 -7.56 8.25
CA LYS A 160 -9.26 -7.83 9.22
C LYS A 160 -9.48 -7.12 10.55
N HIS A 161 -9.95 -5.87 10.53
CA HIS A 161 -10.25 -5.13 11.76
C HIS A 161 -11.41 -5.76 12.53
N ARG A 162 -12.50 -6.14 11.85
CA ARG A 162 -13.60 -6.89 12.50
C ARG A 162 -13.11 -8.18 13.18
N LYS A 163 -12.26 -8.96 12.50
CA LYS A 163 -11.65 -10.17 13.08
C LYS A 163 -10.68 -9.92 14.23
N ALA A 164 -10.05 -8.74 14.29
CA ALA A 164 -9.13 -8.37 15.37
C ALA A 164 -9.87 -7.82 16.59
N GLU A 165 -11.00 -7.14 16.38
CA GLU A 165 -11.90 -6.70 17.46
C GLU A 165 -12.66 -7.88 18.10
N ASP A 166 -12.92 -8.94 17.31
CA ASP A 166 -13.50 -10.20 17.78
C ASP A 166 -12.48 -11.11 18.53
N ASP A 167 -11.22 -10.68 18.74
CA ASP A 167 -10.22 -11.36 19.58
C ASP A 167 -9.93 -10.55 20.87
N PRO A 168 -10.89 -10.45 21.81
CA PRO A 168 -10.73 -9.66 23.03
C PRO A 168 -9.89 -10.34 24.13
N ASP A 169 -9.37 -11.54 23.91
CA ASP A 169 -8.77 -12.38 24.96
C ASP A 169 -7.26 -12.64 24.74
N GLU A 170 -6.48 -11.65 24.30
CA GLU A 170 -5.04 -11.75 24.52
C GLU A 170 -4.76 -11.76 26.03
N PRO A 171 -4.33 -12.89 26.61
CA PRO A 171 -4.19 -13.01 28.05
C PRO A 171 -3.15 -11.99 28.52
N VAL A 172 -3.41 -11.27 29.61
CA VAL A 172 -2.46 -10.31 30.18
C VAL A 172 -1.75 -10.93 31.37
N CYS A 173 -0.49 -10.55 31.59
CA CYS A 173 0.23 -10.94 32.80
C CYS A 173 -0.54 -10.46 34.04
N ALA A 174 -0.85 -11.38 34.95
CA ALA A 174 -1.62 -11.04 36.16
C ALA A 174 -0.82 -10.31 37.24
N ALA A 175 0.52 -10.23 37.10
CA ALA A 175 1.36 -9.54 38.06
C ALA A 175 1.12 -8.03 38.02
N ASP A 176 0.89 -7.44 39.19
CA ASP A 176 0.62 -6.01 39.31
C ASP A 176 1.81 -5.18 38.77
N GLY A 177 1.50 -4.15 37.98
CA GLY A 177 2.49 -3.35 37.26
C GLY A 177 3.15 -4.02 36.04
N CYS A 178 2.80 -5.27 35.69
CA CYS A 178 3.31 -5.92 34.48
C CYS A 178 2.33 -5.78 33.31
N LEU A 179 2.66 -4.95 32.32
CA LEU A 179 1.80 -4.69 31.16
C LEU A 179 2.02 -5.65 29.97
N VAL A 180 2.68 -6.79 30.22
CA VAL A 180 2.98 -7.77 29.17
C VAL A 180 1.70 -8.49 28.77
N ARG A 181 1.35 -8.39 27.48
CA ARG A 181 0.22 -9.11 26.87
C ARG A 181 0.72 -10.33 26.11
N GLY A 182 -0.05 -11.41 26.15
CA GLY A 182 0.20 -12.63 25.41
C GLY A 182 -0.12 -12.41 23.95
N GLY A 183 0.85 -12.70 23.08
CA GLY A 183 0.71 -12.55 21.63
C GLY A 183 1.70 -13.46 20.91
N LYS A 184 1.86 -13.29 19.60
CA LYS A 184 2.68 -14.19 18.75
C LYS A 184 4.13 -14.38 19.20
N SER A 185 4.71 -13.42 19.92
CA SER A 185 6.10 -13.46 20.39
C SER A 185 6.25 -13.77 21.89
N VAL A 186 5.16 -13.69 22.67
CA VAL A 186 5.20 -13.85 24.13
C VAL A 186 4.11 -14.81 24.58
N VAL A 187 4.53 -16.02 24.93
CA VAL A 187 3.64 -17.04 25.48
C VAL A 187 3.56 -16.86 26.99
N LEU A 188 2.40 -16.41 27.48
CA LEU A 188 2.14 -16.41 28.92
C LEU A 188 1.88 -17.83 29.41
N ARG A 189 2.38 -18.14 30.61
CA ARG A 189 2.18 -19.44 31.26
C ARG A 189 1.10 -19.31 32.33
N ALA A 190 0.05 -20.10 32.19
CA ALA A 190 -0.98 -20.21 33.22
C ALA A 190 -0.41 -20.75 34.54
N CYS A 191 -1.03 -20.41 35.66
CA CYS A 191 -0.71 -21.00 36.96
C CYS A 191 -0.88 -22.54 36.92
N GLY A 192 0.10 -23.26 37.46
CA GLY A 192 0.09 -24.73 37.52
C GLY A 192 -0.78 -25.35 38.62
N GLY A 193 -1.43 -24.54 39.47
CA GLY A 193 -2.26 -25.01 40.57
C GLY A 193 -3.70 -25.37 40.18
N ARG A 194 -4.50 -25.83 41.16
CA ARG A 194 -5.91 -26.23 40.98
C ARG A 194 -6.89 -25.08 41.20
N CYS A 195 -6.52 -23.85 40.84
CA CYS A 195 -7.45 -22.72 40.82
C CYS A 195 -8.51 -22.89 39.70
N PRO A 196 -9.73 -22.34 39.88
CA PRO A 196 -10.77 -22.35 38.85
C PRO A 196 -10.28 -21.74 37.53
N SER A 197 -10.69 -22.29 36.39
CA SER A 197 -10.28 -21.82 35.07
C SER A 197 -10.61 -20.35 34.83
N SER A 198 -11.77 -19.88 35.33
CA SER A 198 -12.21 -18.48 35.24
C SER A 198 -11.34 -17.50 36.04
N LEU A 199 -10.57 -17.98 37.01
CA LEU A 199 -9.70 -17.17 37.87
C LEU A 199 -8.23 -17.59 37.77
N LYS A 200 -7.87 -18.36 36.74
CA LYS A 200 -6.52 -18.89 36.57
C LYS A 200 -5.64 -17.83 35.90
N PRO A 201 -4.71 -17.20 36.63
CA PRO A 201 -3.86 -16.15 36.09
C PRO A 201 -2.82 -16.73 35.13
N SER A 202 -2.36 -15.88 34.22
CA SER A 202 -1.24 -16.16 33.33
C SER A 202 -0.08 -15.21 33.60
N TYR A 203 1.16 -15.69 33.47
CA TYR A 203 2.36 -14.94 33.80
C TYR A 203 3.39 -15.01 32.67
N CYS A 204 4.08 -13.90 32.42
CA CYS A 204 5.18 -13.86 31.45
C CYS A 204 6.47 -14.52 31.98
N SER A 205 6.61 -14.61 33.31
CA SER A 205 7.78 -15.19 33.96
C SER A 205 7.44 -15.77 35.34
N ARG A 206 8.32 -16.66 35.84
CA ARG A 206 8.24 -17.17 37.22
C ARG A 206 8.44 -16.07 38.27
N GLU A 207 9.05 -14.95 37.93
CA GLU A 207 9.20 -13.81 38.84
C GLU A 207 7.87 -13.08 39.01
N CYS A 208 7.14 -12.84 37.92
CA CYS A 208 5.80 -12.26 37.95
C CYS A 208 4.82 -13.15 38.75
N GLN A 209 4.90 -14.47 38.56
CA GLN A 209 4.12 -15.41 39.37
C GLN A 209 4.44 -15.30 40.87
N ARG A 210 5.72 -15.17 41.25
CA ARG A 210 6.12 -15.03 42.65
C ARG A 210 5.66 -13.71 43.26
N LYS A 211 5.70 -12.60 42.51
CA LYS A 211 5.19 -11.29 42.94
C LYS A 211 3.68 -11.34 43.22
N ASP A 212 2.91 -11.98 42.34
CA ASP A 212 1.46 -12.12 42.49
C ASP A 212 1.03 -13.20 43.50
N TRP A 213 1.95 -14.12 43.88
CA TRP A 213 1.63 -15.28 44.72
C TRP A 213 0.96 -14.92 46.05
N ALA A 214 1.35 -13.81 46.68
CA ALA A 214 0.75 -13.36 47.95
C ALA A 214 -0.77 -13.14 47.83
N ARG A 215 -1.24 -12.67 46.66
CA ARG A 215 -2.66 -12.46 46.33
C ARG A 215 -3.29 -13.74 45.80
N HIS A 216 -2.62 -14.43 44.89
CA HIS A 216 -3.17 -15.61 44.21
C HIS A 216 -3.32 -16.84 45.11
N LYS A 217 -2.47 -17.00 46.14
CA LYS A 217 -2.52 -18.18 47.04
C LYS A 217 -3.87 -18.38 47.74
N ALA A 218 -4.67 -17.33 47.91
CA ALA A 218 -5.99 -17.43 48.54
C ALA A 218 -7.00 -18.24 47.70
N ILE A 219 -6.79 -18.28 46.37
CA ILE A 219 -7.66 -18.96 45.40
C ILE A 219 -6.99 -20.19 44.76
N CYS A 220 -5.68 -20.34 44.91
CA CYS A 220 -4.90 -21.44 44.36
C CYS A 220 -4.78 -22.58 45.37
N LYS A 221 -5.49 -23.69 45.12
CA LYS A 221 -5.41 -24.95 45.88
C LYS A 221 -4.43 -25.94 45.28
#